data_AF-A0AAW2BY98-F1
#
_entry.id   AF-A0AAW2BY98-F1
#
_cell.length_a   1.000
_cell.length_b   1.000
_cell.length_c   1.000
_cell.angle_alpha   90.00
_cell.angle_beta   90.00
_cell.angle_gamma   90.00
#
_symmetry.space_group_name_H-M   'P 1'
#
loop_
_entity.id
_entity.type
_entity.pdbx_description
1 polymer ?
#
loop_
_entity_poly.entity_id
_entity_poly.type
_entity_poly.pdbx_seq_one_letter_code
_entity_poly.pdbx_strand_id
1 'polypeptide(L)'
;KFREIYNFVFGFAKEKAWHNKAISRNTWSQLLEFARTVDPALTNYDAEGAWPYLIDEFVEYLNENGIIQNVQLNDLSQNDDEVLE
;
A
#
# COMPACT_ATOMS: atom_id res chain seq x y z
N LYS A 1 -2.31 -9.16 -13.22
CA LYS A 1 -1.30 -8.07 -13.08
C LYS A 1 -1.88 -6.68 -13.37
N PHE A 2 -1.84 -6.12 -14.60
CA PHE A 2 -2.25 -4.71 -14.82
C PHE A 2 -3.71 -4.40 -14.44
N ARG A 3 -4.63 -5.32 -14.71
CA ARG A 3 -6.06 -5.13 -14.42
C ARG A 3 -6.38 -5.10 -12.92
N GLU A 4 -5.58 -5.78 -12.09
CA GLU A 4 -5.82 -5.87 -10.64
C GLU A 4 -5.39 -4.58 -9.95
N ILE A 5 -4.18 -4.09 -10.27
CA ILE A 5 -3.68 -2.82 -9.77
C ILE A 5 -4.62 -1.68 -10.14
N TYR A 6 -5.11 -1.64 -11.39
CA TYR A 6 -6.07 -0.62 -11.78
C TYR A 6 -7.37 -0.70 -10.98
N ASN A 7 -7.87 -1.89 -10.68
CA ASN A 7 -9.06 -2.04 -9.83
C ASN A 7 -8.81 -1.45 -8.43
N PHE A 8 -7.63 -1.67 -7.84
CA PHE A 8 -7.28 -1.10 -6.53
C PHE A 8 -7.11 0.41 -6.56
N VAL A 9 -6.41 0.93 -7.57
CA VAL A 9 -6.24 2.38 -7.75
C VAL A 9 -7.59 3.07 -7.98
N PHE A 10 -8.50 2.45 -8.74
CA PHE A 10 -9.87 2.95 -8.89
C PHE A 10 -10.70 2.83 -7.60
N GLY A 11 -10.50 1.77 -6.81
CA GLY A 11 -11.11 1.61 -5.48
C GLY A 11 -10.67 2.71 -4.52
N PHE A 12 -9.36 2.94 -4.44
CA PHE A 12 -8.77 4.02 -3.67
C PHE A 12 -9.25 5.40 -4.12
N ALA A 13 -9.29 5.65 -5.44
CA ALA A 13 -9.78 6.92 -5.97
C ALA A 13 -11.26 7.15 -5.61
N LYS A 14 -12.08 6.10 -5.58
CA LYS A 14 -13.47 6.16 -5.11
C LYS A 14 -13.56 6.49 -3.62
N GLU A 15 -12.73 5.88 -2.80
CA GLU A 15 -12.70 6.16 -1.37
C GLU A 15 -12.27 7.61 -1.09
N LYS A 16 -11.18 8.08 -1.71
CA LYS A 16 -10.74 9.48 -1.56
C LYS A 16 -11.79 10.48 -2.05
N ALA A 17 -12.50 10.16 -3.13
CA ALA A 17 -13.62 10.98 -3.61
C ALA A 17 -14.78 11.03 -2.60
N TRP A 18 -15.09 9.92 -1.92
CA TRP A 18 -16.08 9.92 -0.82
C TRP A 18 -15.65 10.76 0.38
N HIS A 19 -14.35 10.81 0.68
CA HIS A 19 -13.80 11.68 1.72
C HIS A 19 -13.62 13.15 1.27
N ASN A 20 -14.15 13.54 0.11
CA ASN A 20 -14.05 14.90 -0.46
C ASN A 20 -12.59 15.36 -0.66
N LYS A 21 -11.64 14.42 -0.74
CA LYS A 21 -10.24 14.67 -1.06
C LYS A 21 -10.06 14.64 -2.57
N ALA A 22 -10.05 15.83 -3.20
CA ALA A 22 -9.77 15.94 -4.62
C ALA A 22 -8.29 15.64 -4.92
N ILE A 23 -8.03 14.65 -5.76
CA ILE A 23 -6.68 14.30 -6.20
C ILE A 23 -6.31 15.15 -7.43
N SER A 24 -5.21 15.89 -7.34
CA SER A 24 -4.70 16.69 -8.46
C SER A 24 -4.16 15.80 -9.58
N ARG A 25 -4.21 16.27 -10.84
CA ARG A 25 -3.72 15.52 -12.01
C ARG A 25 -2.25 15.09 -11.87
N ASN A 26 -1.41 15.94 -11.27
CA ASN A 26 0.00 15.62 -11.01
C ASN A 26 0.13 14.40 -10.09
N THR A 27 -0.60 14.40 -8.98
CA THR A 27 -0.59 13.32 -7.99
C THR A 27 -1.17 12.03 -8.56
N TRP A 28 -2.20 12.12 -9.39
CA TRP A 28 -2.74 10.97 -10.12
C TRP A 28 -1.69 10.42 -11.11
N SER A 29 -0.94 11.27 -11.79
CA SER A 29 0.13 10.79 -12.69
C SER A 29 1.22 10.03 -11.92
N GLN A 30 1.61 10.53 -10.74
CA GLN A 30 2.55 9.83 -9.86
C GLN A 30 1.98 8.52 -9.30
N LEU A 31 0.70 8.48 -8.93
CA LEU A 31 0.03 7.25 -8.47
C LEU A 31 -0.05 6.18 -9.58
N LEU A 32 -0.29 6.58 -10.83
CA LEU A 32 -0.24 5.66 -11.98
C LEU A 32 1.17 5.16 -12.25
N GLU A 33 2.17 6.02 -12.12
CA GLU A 33 3.56 5.63 -12.29
C GLU A 33 3.96 4.61 -11.23
N PHE A 34 3.67 4.92 -9.96
CA PHE A 34 3.84 4.01 -8.82
C PHE A 34 3.18 2.64 -9.06
N ALA A 35 1.90 2.64 -9.45
CA ALA A 35 1.14 1.44 -9.77
C ALA A 35 1.73 0.62 -10.92
N ARG A 36 2.52 1.23 -11.81
CA ARG A 36 3.19 0.54 -12.91
C ARG A 36 4.58 0.04 -12.55
N THR A 37 5.27 0.73 -11.63
CA THR A 37 6.65 0.44 -11.24
C THR A 37 6.77 -0.47 -10.04
N VAL A 38 5.84 -0.38 -9.09
CA VAL A 38 5.88 -1.11 -7.82
C VAL A 38 5.07 -2.40 -7.92
N ASP A 39 5.61 -3.48 -7.35
CA ASP A 39 4.95 -4.79 -7.33
C ASP A 39 3.71 -4.74 -6.42
N PRO A 40 2.62 -5.48 -6.72
CA PRO A 40 1.42 -5.53 -5.88
C PRO A 40 1.69 -5.95 -4.43
N ALA A 41 2.77 -6.67 -4.16
CA ALA A 41 3.20 -7.01 -2.79
C ALA A 41 3.97 -5.88 -2.08
N LEU A 42 4.13 -4.71 -2.74
CA LEU A 42 4.94 -3.57 -2.29
C LEU A 42 6.36 -3.90 -1.85
N THR A 43 6.90 -5.04 -2.29
CA THR A 43 8.23 -5.53 -1.91
C THR A 43 9.37 -4.63 -2.41
N ASN A 44 9.08 -3.81 -3.43
CA ASN A 44 10.02 -2.86 -4.02
C ASN A 44 9.59 -1.40 -3.75
N TYR A 45 8.68 -1.18 -2.79
CA TYR A 45 8.31 0.16 -2.36
C TYR A 45 9.36 0.71 -1.40
N ASP A 46 9.83 1.92 -1.68
CA ASP A 46 10.68 2.70 -0.78
C ASP A 46 9.86 3.84 -0.18
N ALA A 47 9.51 3.72 1.10
CA ALA A 47 8.71 4.71 1.83
C ALA A 47 9.48 6.01 2.13
N GLU A 48 10.81 5.97 2.04
CA GLU A 48 11.68 7.16 2.15
C GLU A 48 11.90 7.84 0.78
N GLY A 49 11.28 7.31 -0.28
CA GLY A 49 11.37 7.82 -1.64
C GLY A 49 10.71 9.19 -1.80
N ALA A 50 11.01 9.87 -2.90
CA ALA A 50 10.44 11.19 -3.24
C ALA A 50 8.95 11.16 -3.65
N TRP A 51 8.20 10.16 -3.20
CA TRP A 51 6.79 10.01 -3.49
C TRP A 51 5.95 10.95 -2.61
N PRO A 52 4.80 11.45 -3.12
CA PRO A 52 3.91 12.27 -2.33
C PRO A 52 3.17 11.40 -1.30
N TYR A 53 2.77 12.01 -0.17
CA TYR A 53 2.03 11.35 0.92
C TYR A 53 0.76 10.60 0.48
N LEU A 54 0.18 10.96 -0.69
CA LEU A 54 -0.95 10.24 -1.26
C LEU A 54 -0.61 8.77 -1.60
N ILE A 55 0.65 8.49 -1.97
CA ILE A 55 1.12 7.14 -2.23
C ILE A 55 1.15 6.35 -0.92
N ASP A 56 1.63 6.94 0.18
CA ASP A 56 1.57 6.30 1.50
C ASP A 56 0.13 5.97 1.90
N GLU A 57 -0.81 6.91 1.69
CA GLU A 57 -2.24 6.64 1.90
C GLU A 57 -2.77 5.50 1.01
N PHE A 58 -2.25 5.34 -0.21
CA PHE A 58 -2.63 4.25 -1.11
C PHE A 58 -2.04 2.91 -0.65
N VAL A 59 -0.81 2.90 -0.18
CA VAL A 59 -0.14 1.73 0.39
C VAL A 59 -0.88 1.24 1.64
N GLU A 60 -1.27 2.16 2.52
CA GLU A 60 -2.09 1.87 3.69
C GLU A 60 -3.43 1.23 3.29
N TYR A 61 -4.13 1.81 2.29
CA TYR A 61 -5.35 1.25 1.75
C TYR A 61 -5.19 -0.18 1.22
N LEU A 62 -4.10 -0.47 0.50
CA LEU A 62 -3.82 -1.82 0.01
C LEU A 62 -3.59 -2.82 1.15
N ASN A 63 -2.94 -2.37 2.23
CA ASN A 63 -2.69 -3.19 3.41
C ASN A 63 -3.99 -3.48 4.18
N GLU A 64 -4.83 -2.47 4.41
CA GLU A 64 -6.12 -2.61 5.10
C GLU A 64 -7.09 -3.52 4.33
N ASN A 65 -7.08 -3.47 3.00
CA ASN A 65 -7.90 -4.34 2.16
C ASN A 65 -7.31 -5.75 1.99
N GLY A 66 -6.19 -6.05 2.66
CA GLY A 66 -5.55 -7.38 2.63
C GLY A 66 -5.01 -7.77 1.26
N ILE A 67 -4.68 -6.79 0.41
CA ILE A 67 -4.06 -7.03 -0.90
C ILE A 67 -2.59 -7.40 -0.72
N ILE A 68 -1.96 -6.82 0.31
CA ILE A 68 -0.58 -7.08 0.71
C ILE A 68 -0.61 -8.12 1.83
N GLN A 69 -0.93 -9.36 1.50
CA GLN A 69 -0.73 -10.43 2.48
C GLN A 69 0.75 -10.84 2.47
N ASN A 70 1.35 -10.79 3.67
CA ASN A 70 2.57 -11.47 4.10
C ASN A 70 3.89 -10.70 4.11
N VAL A 71 3.98 -9.59 4.85
CA VAL A 71 5.23 -9.28 5.57
C VAL A 71 4.86 -8.72 6.95
N GLN A 72 5.24 -9.44 8.02
CA GLN A 72 5.14 -9.10 9.46
C GLN A 72 3.86 -9.50 10.23
N LEU A 73 3.51 -10.78 10.28
CA LEU A 73 2.91 -11.39 11.49
C LEU A 73 3.51 -12.76 11.82
N ASN A 74 4.79 -12.98 11.45
CA ASN A 74 5.55 -14.18 11.83
C ASN A 74 6.80 -13.88 12.70
N ASP A 75 7.05 -12.62 13.07
CA ASP A 75 8.24 -12.26 13.87
C ASP A 75 7.94 -12.00 15.36
N LEU A 76 6.66 -11.92 15.77
CA LEU A 76 6.29 -11.66 17.17
C LEU A 76 5.57 -12.83 17.87
N SER A 77 5.63 -14.06 17.34
CA SER A 77 4.96 -15.22 17.96
C SER A 77 5.86 -16.36 18.42
N GLN A 78 7.18 -16.16 18.53
CA GLN A 78 8.06 -17.19 19.10
C GLN A 78 9.19 -16.55 19.91
N ASN A 79 8.92 -15.99 21.09
CA ASN A 79 9.88 -15.86 22.21
C ASN A 79 9.18 -15.41 23.51
N ASP A 80 7.97 -15.91 23.78
CA ASP A 80 7.45 -15.96 25.15
C ASP A 80 7.30 -17.45 25.50
N ASP A 81 7.94 -17.81 26.60
CA ASP A 81 7.86 -19.05 27.41
C ASP A 81 8.94 -20.14 27.27
N GLU A 82 9.53 -20.44 28.44
CA GLU A 82 10.35 -21.61 28.88
C GLU A 82 11.85 -21.61 28.48
N VAL A 83 12.84 -21.70 29.40
CA VAL A 83 12.92 -22.51 30.62
C VAL A 83 13.83 -21.84 31.67
N LEU A 84 13.37 -21.84 32.92
CA LEU A 84 14.18 -21.67 34.13
C LEU A 84 15.09 -22.90 34.32
N GLU A 85 16.40 -22.71 34.35
CA GLU A 85 17.33 -23.53 35.15
C GLU A 85 18.49 -22.67 35.66
#